data_AF-A0A7R9LPS7-F1
#
_entry.id   AF-A0A7R9LPS7-F1
#
_cell.length_a   1.000
_cell.length_b   1.000
_cell.length_c   1.000
_cell.angle_alpha   90.00
_cell.angle_beta   90.00
_cell.angle_gamma   90.00
#
_symmetry.space_group_name_H-M   'P 1'
#
loop_
_entity.id
_entity.type
_entity.pdbx_description
1 polymer ?
#
loop_
_entity_poly.entity_id
_entity_poly.type
_entity_poly.pdbx_seq_one_letter_code
_entity_poly.pdbx_strand_id
1 'polypeptide(L)' 'MGFGIFLLFTLIFGGIGGVAPIFLPESPHRPIMKLMLMAGSVCCYAMWLTTYLAQLNPLFGPQISNQTMALMWKVWS' A
#
# COMPACT_ATOMS: atom_id res chain seq x y z
N MET A 1 -12.00 -5.65 1.24
CA MET A 1 -11.47 -4.31 1.58
C MET A 1 -12.19 -3.29 0.70
N GLY A 2 -12.70 -2.20 1.26
CA GLY A 2 -13.60 -1.29 0.54
C GLY A 2 -12.90 -0.42 -0.50
N PHE A 3 -13.63 -0.02 -1.55
CA PHE A 3 -13.20 0.93 -2.59
C PHE A 3 -12.57 2.22 -2.01
N GLY A 4 -13.01 2.67 -0.83
CA GLY A 4 -12.45 3.85 -0.16
C GLY A 4 -10.97 3.71 0.23
N ILE A 5 -10.51 2.51 0.61
CA ILE A 5 -9.10 2.27 0.96
C ILE A 5 -8.22 2.38 -0.28
N PHE A 6 -8.71 1.86 -1.41
CA PHE A 6 -8.02 1.97 -2.69
C PHE A 6 -7.81 3.43 -3.11
N LEU A 7 -8.86 4.27 -3.00
CA LEU A 7 -8.74 5.69 -3.30
C LEU A 7 -7.76 6.40 -2.36
N LEU A 8 -7.82 6.10 -1.06
CA LEU A 8 -6.94 6.72 -0.07
C LEU A 8 -5.45 6.48 -0.37
N PHE A 9 -5.04 5.23 -0.60
CA PHE A 9 -3.65 4.91 -0.91
C PHE A 9 -3.20 5.49 -2.25
N THR A 10 -4.08 5.50 -3.25
CA THR A 10 -3.80 6.13 -4.55
C THR A 10 -3.55 7.63 -4.40
N LEU A 11 -4.36 8.34 -3.61
CA LEU A 11 -4.20 9.77 -3.37
C LEU A 11 -2.94 10.08 -2.57
N ILE A 12 -2.62 9.27 -1.55
CA ILE A 12 -1.41 9.47 -0.72
C ILE A 12 -0.15 9.34 -1.58
N PHE A 13 0.03 8.20 -2.27
CA PHE A 13 1.24 7.96 -3.06
C PHE A 13 1.27 8.83 -4.33
N GLY A 14 0.12 9.11 -4.94
CA GLY A 14 0.00 10.09 -6.02
C GLY A 14 0.42 11.50 -5.57
N GLY A 15 0.04 11.91 -4.36
CA GLY A 15 0.46 13.16 -3.75
C GLY A 15 1.96 13.20 -3.44
N ILE A 16 2.50 12.14 -2.85
CA ILE A 16 3.94 12.04 -2.54
C ILE A 16 4.79 12.03 -3.82
N GLY A 17 4.37 11.31 -4.85
CA GLY A 17 5.11 11.20 -6.11
C GLY A 17 4.89 12.38 -7.07
N GLY A 18 3.73 13.04 -7.02
CA GLY A 18 3.36 14.10 -7.97
C GLY A 18 3.44 15.51 -7.39
N VAL A 19 2.93 15.71 -6.17
CA VAL A 19 2.77 17.04 -5.56
C VAL A 19 3.97 17.41 -4.70
N ALA A 20 4.44 16.51 -3.83
CA ALA A 20 5.56 16.77 -2.94
C ALA A 20 6.89 17.16 -3.65
N PRO A 21 7.24 16.64 -4.84
CA PRO A 21 8.47 17.06 -5.54
C PRO A 21 8.48 18.54 -5.95
N ILE A 22 7.32 19.19 -6.05
CA ILE A 22 7.18 20.60 -6.40
C ILE A 22 7.68 21.48 -5.25
N PHE A 23 7.40 21.07 -4.01
CA PHE A 23 7.72 21.81 -2.79
C PHE A 23 9.15 21.59 -2.27
N LEU A 24 9.99 20.84 -2.99
CA LEU A 24 11.39 20.63 -2.60
C LEU A 24 12.19 21.95 -2.70
N PRO A 25 12.94 22.34 -1.65
CA PRO A 25 13.74 23.56 -1.64
C PRO A 25 14.87 23.50 -2.66
N GLU A 26 15.36 24.67 -3.06
CA GLU A 26 16.48 24.77 -3.99
C GLU A 26 17.76 24.25 -3.36
N SER A 27 18.38 23.27 -4.02
CA SER A 27 19.64 22.68 -3.61
C SER A 27 20.34 22.07 -4.83
N PRO A 28 21.69 21.95 -4.81
CA PRO A 28 22.43 21.29 -5.89
C PRO A 28 21.97 19.84 -6.16
N HIS A 29 21.45 19.16 -5.14
CA HIS A 29 20.99 17.78 -5.20
C HIS A 29 19.48 17.63 -5.45
N ARG A 30 18.77 18.73 -5.72
CA ARG A 30 17.30 18.74 -5.93
C ARG A 30 16.81 17.75 -6.99
N PRO A 31 17.47 17.56 -8.16
CA PRO A 31 17.03 16.57 -9.15
C PRO A 31 17.09 15.13 -8.63
N ILE A 32 18.14 14.79 -7.88
CA ILE A 32 18.31 13.45 -7.29
C ILE A 32 17.24 13.21 -6.23
N MET A 33 16.99 14.20 -5.35
CA MET A 33 15.94 14.08 -4.34
C MET A 33 14.54 13.94 -4.97
N LYS A 34 14.25 14.69 -6.03
CA LYS A 34 13.01 14.52 -6.81
C LYS A 34 12.89 13.11 -7.36
N LEU A 35 13.95 12.59 -7.98
CA LEU A 35 13.97 11.25 -8.53
C LEU A 35 13.75 10.18 -7.45
N MET A 36 14.45 10.28 -6.32
CA MET A 36 14.31 9.35 -5.20
C MET A 36 12.88 9.34 -4.64
N LEU A 37 12.27 10.52 -4.49
CA LEU A 37 10.91 10.67 -3.99
C LEU A 37 9.88 10.08 -4.96
N MET A 38 10.02 10.39 -6.26
CA MET A 38 9.13 9.88 -7.31
C MET A 38 9.26 8.36 -7.47
N ALA A 39 10.49 7.85 -7.61
CA ALA A 39 10.75 6.42 -7.79
C ALA A 39 10.33 5.63 -6.55
N GLY A 40 10.65 6.12 -5.35
CA GLY A 40 10.20 5.50 -4.09
C GLY A 40 8.68 5.41 -3.99
N SER A 41 7.98 6.50 -4.33
CA SER A 41 6.52 6.51 -4.32
C SER A 41 5.93 5.48 -5.30
N VAL A 42 6.45 5.41 -6.53
CA VAL A 42 5.99 4.45 -7.55
C VAL A 42 6.24 3.01 -7.10
N CYS A 43 7.44 2.68 -6.61
CA CYS A 43 7.77 1.34 -6.13
C CYS A 43 6.88 0.89 -4.96
N CYS A 44 6.70 1.77 -3.97
CA CYS A 44 5.86 1.48 -2.81
C CYS A 44 4.39 1.31 -3.20
N TYR A 45 3.87 2.17 -4.08
CA TYR A 45 2.50 2.06 -4.57
C TYR A 45 2.30 0.78 -5.39
N ALA A 46 3.24 0.43 -6.27
CA ALA A 46 3.18 -0.81 -7.05
C ALA A 46 3.15 -2.04 -6.15
N MET A 47 4.05 -2.12 -5.16
CA MET A 47 4.06 -3.22 -4.18
C MET A 47 2.73 -3.33 -3.42
N TRP A 48 2.21 -2.21 -2.94
CA TRP A 48 0.91 -2.18 -2.25
C TRP A 48 -0.23 -2.62 -3.18
N LEU A 49 -0.28 -2.09 -4.41
CA LEU A 49 -1.34 -2.40 -5.37
C LEU A 49 -1.33 -3.88 -5.75
N THR A 50 -0.16 -4.46 -6.02
CA THR A 50 -0.06 -5.88 -6.37
C THR A 50 -0.52 -6.79 -5.23
N THR A 51 -0.09 -6.52 -3.99
CA THR A 51 -0.50 -7.31 -2.82
C THR A 51 -1.99 -7.16 -2.52
N TYR A 52 -2.56 -5.98 -2.75
CA TYR A 52 -3.99 -5.72 -2.65
C TYR A 52 -4.79 -6.51 -3.70
N LEU A 53 -4.41 -6.41 -4.97
CA LEU A 53 -5.10 -7.08 -6.08
C LEU A 53 -5.07 -8.60 -5.94
N ALA A 54 -3.96 -9.15 -5.42
CA ALA A 54 -3.82 -10.58 -5.17
C ALA A 54 -4.87 -11.15 -4.20
N GLN A 55 -5.48 -10.31 -3.36
CA GLN A 55 -6.45 -10.72 -2.33
C GLN A 55 -7.91 -10.45 -2.72
N LEU A 56 -8.19 -9.82 -3.87
CA LEU A 56 -9.58 -9.42 -4.22
C LEU A 56 -10.48 -10.61 -4.58
N ASN A 57 -9.93 -11.63 -5.24
CA ASN A 57 -10.66 -12.84 -5.63
C ASN A 57 -9.81 -14.06 -5.23
N PRO A 58 -9.74 -14.39 -3.93
CA PRO A 58 -8.90 -15.49 -3.46
C PRO A 58 -9.44 -16.82 -3.97
N LEU A 59 -8.54 -17.69 -4.47
CA LEU A 59 -8.89 -19.02 -4.96
C LEU A 59 -9.00 -20.05 -3.82
N PHE A 60 -8.29 -19.82 -2.72
CA PHE A 60 -8.24 -20.71 -1.57
C PHE A 60 -8.19 -19.90 -0.27
N GLY A 61 -8.75 -20.48 0.79
CA GLY A 61 -8.71 -19.94 2.14
C GLY A 61 -7.58 -20.55 2.99
N PRO A 62 -7.32 -19.98 4.17
CA PRO A 62 -6.35 -20.51 5.12
C PRO A 62 -6.78 -21.90 5.64
N GLN A 63 -5.83 -22.83 5.77
CA GLN A 63 -6.06 -24.15 6.37
C GLN A 63 -5.71 -24.10 7.85
N ILE A 64 -6.70 -24.25 8.73
CA ILE A 64 -6.54 -24.12 10.19
C ILE A 64 -7.01 -25.37 10.93
N SER A 65 -6.39 -25.67 12.07
CA SER A 65 -6.80 -26.79 12.92
C SER A 65 -8.07 -26.47 13.70
N ASN A 66 -8.81 -27.51 14.09
CA ASN A 66 -10.06 -27.38 14.84
C ASN A 66 -9.86 -26.64 16.18
N GLN A 67 -8.72 -26.83 16.83
CA GLN A 67 -8.39 -26.14 18.08
C GLN A 67 -8.20 -24.64 17.85
N THR A 68 -7.47 -24.26 16.80
CA THR A 68 -7.28 -22.85 16.43
C THR A 68 -8.59 -22.21 16.00
N MET A 69 -9.44 -22.92 15.26
CA MET A 69 -10.76 -22.44 14.85
C MET A 69 -11.67 -22.16 16.05
N ALA A 70 -11.71 -23.06 17.04
CA ALA A 70 -12.49 -22.86 18.27
C ALA A 70 -11.99 -21.66 19.08
N LEU A 71 -10.66 -21.48 19.16
CA LEU A 71 -10.06 -20.30 19.79
C LEU A 71 -10.40 -19.01 19.04
N MET A 72 -10.29 -19.01 17.72
CA MET A 72 -10.61 -17.84 16.89
C MET A 72 -12.07 -17.42 17.09
N TRP A 73 -12.98 -18.40 17.12
CA TRP A 73 -14.39 -18.12 17.40
C TRP A 73 -14.57 -17.49 18.78
N LYS A 74 -13.94 -18.01 19.83
CA LYS A 74 -14.08 -17.44 21.18
C LYS A 74 -13.49 -16.03 21.32
N VAL A 75 -12.38 -15.71 20.64
CA VAL A 75 -11.64 -14.45 20.80
C VAL A 75 -12.18 -13.34 19.89
N TRP A 76 -12.64 -13.71 18.69
CA TRP A 76 -13.01 -12.76 17.64
C TRP A 76 -14.50 -12.83 17.25
N SER A 77 -15.34 -13.57 18.00
CA SER A 77 -16.81 -13.43 17.97
C SER A 77 -17.27 -12.23 18.79
#